data_AF-A0A524G1S4-F1
#
_entry.id   AF-A0A524G1S4-F1
#
_cell.length_a   1.000
_cell.length_b   1.000
_cell.length_c   1.000
_cell.angle_alpha   90.00
_cell.angle_beta   90.00
_cell.angle_gamma   90.00
#
_symmetry.space_group_name_H-M   'P 1'
#
loop_
_entity.id
_entity.type
_entity.pdbx_description
1 polymer ?
#
loop_
_entity_poly.entity_id
_entity_poly.type
_entity_poly.pdbx_seq_one_letter_code
_entity_poly.pdbx_strand_id
1 'polypeptide(L)'
;MSDEGTSKIKFIDKDRRRIELNLGGLSVGFPLNAIPDAVYEAIANAVNKSSSSSETINELYIGPLTKPSVATLNASNIFPINSARKVIRLTLTDETIEDIIDDFEGAELAFQGRPFEDTLDERIDLYQKMMLDDSKIDRFRLGAVEMYGDQTYQNILRDPRITLNMFWTQDNNKVARSFQINCIAEVIPPGTPFYRYMRVMRRLFSSTLIDTDRRSPDYVCAYKFWVCEAKDKSLTPKTGFVPD
;
A
#
# COMPACT_ATOMS: atom_id res chain seq x y z
N MET A 1 15.15 -14.06 -27.08
CA MET A 1 14.29 -14.90 -26.23
C MET A 1 12.93 -14.25 -26.23
N SER A 2 11.89 -14.98 -26.62
CA SER A 2 10.54 -14.43 -26.83
C SER A 2 9.96 -13.89 -25.53
N ASP A 3 9.30 -12.73 -25.61
CA ASP A 3 8.60 -12.02 -24.53
C ASP A 3 7.29 -12.75 -24.11
N GLU A 4 7.18 -14.03 -24.47
CA GLU A 4 6.03 -14.91 -24.26
C GLU A 4 6.14 -15.59 -22.90
N GLY A 5 5.73 -14.89 -21.85
CA GLY A 5 5.64 -15.50 -20.52
C GLY A 5 5.54 -14.53 -19.34
N THR A 6 5.81 -13.24 -19.54
CA THR A 6 5.62 -12.24 -18.48
C THR A 6 4.15 -11.94 -18.30
N SER A 7 3.66 -12.13 -17.07
CA SER A 7 2.29 -11.79 -16.72
C SER A 7 2.11 -10.27 -16.77
N LYS A 8 1.11 -9.81 -17.52
CA LYS A 8 0.86 -8.38 -17.73
C LYS A 8 -0.63 -8.09 -17.55
N ILE A 9 -0.94 -7.00 -16.84
CA ILE A 9 -2.30 -6.47 -16.77
C ILE A 9 -2.65 -5.94 -18.17
N LYS A 10 -3.79 -6.39 -18.72
CA LYS A 10 -4.30 -5.90 -20.00
C LYS A 10 -5.11 -4.63 -19.81
N PHE A 11 -6.02 -4.65 -18.84
CA PHE A 11 -6.92 -3.53 -18.56
C PHE A 11 -7.56 -3.68 -17.17
N ILE A 12 -7.94 -2.55 -16.59
CA ILE A 12 -8.67 -2.42 -15.33
C ILE A 12 -9.93 -1.62 -15.60
N ASP A 13 -11.07 -2.29 -15.54
CA ASP A 13 -12.39 -1.73 -15.78
C ASP A 13 -13.06 -1.42 -14.43
N LYS A 14 -13.06 -0.14 -14.04
CA LYS A 14 -13.73 0.30 -12.81
C LYS A 14 -15.26 0.24 -12.93
N ASP A 15 -15.79 0.54 -14.10
CA ASP A 15 -17.24 0.56 -14.36
C ASP A 15 -17.82 -0.86 -14.35
N ARG A 16 -17.11 -1.80 -14.96
CA ARG A 16 -17.48 -3.23 -14.98
C ARG A 16 -16.91 -4.02 -13.82
N ARG A 17 -16.20 -3.36 -12.90
CA ARG A 17 -15.58 -3.96 -11.71
C ARG A 17 -14.76 -5.21 -12.02
N ARG A 18 -13.84 -5.11 -12.98
CA ARG A 18 -13.05 -6.24 -13.46
C ARG A 18 -11.62 -5.85 -13.81
N ILE A 19 -10.69 -6.74 -13.49
CA ILE A 19 -9.29 -6.69 -13.93
C ILE A 19 -9.09 -7.83 -14.93
N GLU A 20 -8.45 -7.55 -16.05
CA GLU A 20 -8.02 -8.57 -17.00
C GLU A 20 -6.50 -8.63 -17.05
N LEU A 21 -5.94 -9.84 -16.96
CA LEU A 21 -4.51 -10.07 -17.10
C LEU A 21 -4.20 -11.23 -18.03
N ASN A 22 -3.03 -11.15 -18.66
CA ASN A 22 -2.37 -12.30 -19.25
C ASN A 22 -1.54 -12.98 -18.15
N LEU A 23 -1.84 -14.24 -17.84
CA LEU A 23 -1.10 -15.07 -16.89
C LEU A 23 -0.61 -16.32 -17.63
N GLY A 24 0.70 -16.41 -17.89
CA GLY A 24 1.27 -17.58 -18.58
C GLY A 24 0.64 -17.88 -19.94
N GLY A 25 0.27 -16.85 -20.71
CA GLY A 25 -0.37 -16.98 -22.02
C GLY A 25 -1.90 -17.06 -21.98
N LEU A 26 -2.51 -17.20 -20.80
CA LEU A 26 -3.96 -17.28 -20.64
C LEU A 26 -4.55 -15.93 -20.24
N SER A 27 -5.70 -15.57 -20.83
CA SER A 27 -6.47 -14.40 -20.41
C SER A 27 -7.32 -14.75 -19.21
N VAL A 28 -7.04 -14.15 -18.06
CA VAL A 28 -7.75 -14.41 -16.79
C VAL A 28 -8.40 -13.12 -16.31
N GLY A 29 -9.64 -13.22 -15.84
CA GLY A 29 -10.39 -12.11 -15.25
C GLY A 29 -10.49 -12.24 -13.74
N PHE A 30 -10.35 -11.13 -13.03
CA PHE A 30 -10.56 -11.01 -11.60
C PHE A 30 -11.60 -9.94 -11.30
N PRO A 31 -12.43 -10.08 -10.27
CA PRO A 31 -13.29 -8.99 -9.82
C PRO A 31 -12.45 -7.84 -9.29
N LEU A 32 -12.96 -6.61 -9.42
CA LEU A 32 -12.42 -5.42 -8.79
C LEU A 32 -13.37 -4.99 -7.67
N ASN A 33 -12.94 -5.15 -6.43
CA ASN A 33 -13.73 -4.88 -5.24
C ASN A 33 -13.20 -3.66 -4.50
N ALA A 34 -14.08 -3.00 -3.75
CA ALA A 34 -13.64 -1.95 -2.84
C ALA A 34 -12.85 -2.55 -1.67
N ILE A 35 -11.94 -1.76 -1.11
CA ILE A 35 -11.30 -2.04 0.19
C ILE A 35 -12.42 -2.15 1.23
N PRO A 36 -12.46 -3.22 2.05
CA PRO A 36 -13.46 -3.37 3.09
C PRO A 36 -13.55 -2.14 3.98
N ASP A 37 -14.76 -1.68 4.32
CA ASP A 37 -14.97 -0.45 5.08
C ASP A 37 -14.23 -0.49 6.43
N ALA A 38 -14.25 -1.63 7.13
CA ALA A 38 -13.52 -1.79 8.38
C ALA A 38 -11.99 -1.58 8.24
N VAL A 39 -11.39 -2.02 7.12
CA VAL A 39 -9.98 -1.80 6.83
C VAL A 39 -9.74 -0.34 6.45
N TYR A 40 -10.61 0.19 5.60
CA TYR A 40 -10.54 1.56 5.14
C TYR A 40 -10.57 2.57 6.29
N GLU A 41 -11.62 2.50 7.11
CA GLU A 41 -11.81 3.35 8.28
C GLU A 41 -10.66 3.20 9.27
N ALA A 42 -10.13 1.99 9.45
CA ALA A 42 -8.99 1.79 10.32
C ALA A 42 -7.75 2.53 9.80
N ILE A 43 -7.45 2.45 8.50
CA ILE A 43 -6.29 3.14 7.90
C ILE A 43 -6.53 4.66 7.87
N ALA A 44 -7.72 5.12 7.50
CA ALA A 44 -8.07 6.54 7.45
C ALA A 44 -7.97 7.19 8.84
N ASN A 45 -8.45 6.51 9.88
CA ASN A 45 -8.39 7.00 11.26
C ASN A 45 -7.02 6.84 11.93
N ALA A 46 -6.07 6.11 11.33
CA ALA A 46 -4.74 5.91 11.93
C ALA A 46 -3.99 7.24 12.20
N VAL A 47 -4.32 8.32 11.47
CA VAL A 47 -3.74 9.66 11.70
C VAL A 47 -4.46 10.43 12.81
N ASN A 48 -5.74 10.13 13.04
CA ASN A 48 -6.62 10.92 13.93
C ASN A 48 -6.74 10.32 15.33
N LYS A 49 -6.18 9.12 15.56
CA LYS A 49 -6.30 8.39 16.82
C LYS A 49 -5.27 8.80 17.88
N SER A 50 -4.16 9.38 17.46
CA SER A 50 -3.00 9.61 18.30
C SER A 50 -3.07 10.99 18.97
N SER A 51 -2.78 11.00 20.26
CA SER A 51 -2.71 12.23 21.06
C SER A 51 -1.38 12.97 20.90
N SER A 52 -0.39 12.30 20.29
CA SER A 52 0.94 12.83 20.03
C SER A 52 1.47 12.42 18.64
N SER A 53 2.36 13.24 18.10
CA SER A 53 2.96 13.04 16.77
C SER A 53 3.78 11.74 16.69
N SER A 54 4.40 11.32 17.80
CA SER A 54 5.13 10.04 17.91
C SER A 54 4.23 8.81 17.83
N GLU A 55 3.05 8.84 18.48
CA GLU A 55 2.06 7.77 18.37
C GLU A 55 1.49 7.70 16.93
N THR A 56 1.31 8.85 16.30
CA THR A 56 0.87 8.97 14.91
C THR A 56 1.83 8.25 13.95
N ILE A 57 3.15 8.44 14.13
CA ILE A 57 4.16 7.72 13.32
C ILE A 57 4.05 6.21 13.51
N ASN A 58 3.88 5.75 14.75
CA ASN A 58 3.79 4.32 15.03
C ASN A 58 2.61 3.69 14.30
N GLU A 59 1.42 4.30 14.37
CA GLU A 59 0.23 3.84 13.65
C GLU A 59 0.39 3.91 12.13
N LEU A 60 0.96 4.99 11.61
CA LEU A 60 1.08 5.22 10.17
C LEU A 60 2.21 4.44 9.49
N TYR A 61 3.23 4.03 10.22
CA TYR A 61 4.47 3.54 9.61
C TYR A 61 4.98 2.20 10.18
N ILE A 62 4.65 1.88 11.43
CA ILE A 62 5.13 0.68 12.11
C ILE A 62 4.02 -0.36 12.28
N GLY A 63 2.79 0.11 12.51
CA GLY A 63 1.64 -0.71 12.82
C GLY A 63 1.34 -1.79 11.79
N PRO A 64 0.94 -3.01 12.21
CA PRO A 64 0.63 -4.11 11.30
C PRO A 64 -0.56 -3.85 10.36
N LEU A 65 -1.36 -2.81 10.64
CA LEU A 65 -2.42 -2.29 9.77
C LEU A 65 -1.86 -1.66 8.50
N THR A 66 -0.94 -0.71 8.66
CA THR A 66 -0.33 0.08 7.59
C THR A 66 0.95 -0.56 7.06
N LYS A 67 1.50 -1.56 7.76
CA LYS A 67 2.66 -2.36 7.35
C LYS A 67 2.34 -3.87 7.32
N PRO A 68 1.40 -4.32 6.46
CA PRO A 68 1.02 -5.72 6.34
C PRO A 68 2.17 -6.58 5.83
N SER A 69 2.01 -7.89 6.00
CA SER A 69 2.82 -8.88 5.27
C SER A 69 2.25 -9.04 3.86
N VAL A 70 3.09 -8.76 2.86
CA VAL A 70 2.81 -9.00 1.44
C VAL A 70 3.37 -10.36 1.07
N ALA A 71 2.48 -11.30 0.77
CA ALA A 71 2.82 -12.63 0.29
C ALA A 71 2.76 -12.67 -1.25
N THR A 72 3.79 -13.26 -1.85
CA THR A 72 3.99 -13.41 -3.30
C THR A 72 4.34 -14.86 -3.61
N LEU A 73 4.04 -15.30 -4.83
CA LEU A 73 4.37 -16.64 -5.31
C LEU A 73 5.78 -16.67 -5.93
N ASN A 74 6.63 -17.55 -5.43
CA ASN A 74 7.87 -17.98 -6.05
C ASN A 74 7.79 -19.49 -6.32
N ALA A 75 7.14 -19.87 -7.42
CA ALA A 75 6.89 -21.28 -7.76
C ALA A 75 8.16 -22.12 -7.97
N SER A 76 9.34 -21.49 -8.09
CA SER A 76 10.62 -22.18 -8.27
C SER A 76 11.23 -22.70 -6.95
N ASN A 77 10.72 -22.26 -5.79
CA ASN A 77 11.24 -22.67 -4.49
C ASN A 77 10.43 -23.81 -3.86
N ILE A 78 11.08 -24.66 -3.04
CA ILE A 78 10.42 -25.74 -2.28
C ILE A 78 9.33 -25.18 -1.36
N PHE A 79 9.58 -24.02 -0.75
CA PHE A 79 8.57 -23.21 -0.07
C PHE A 79 8.18 -22.05 -0.98
N PRO A 80 7.04 -22.13 -1.68
CA PRO A 80 6.76 -21.25 -2.81
C PRO A 80 6.21 -19.88 -2.40
N ILE A 81 5.99 -19.65 -1.10
CA ILE A 81 5.48 -18.38 -0.60
C ILE A 81 6.63 -17.53 -0.09
N ASN A 82 6.85 -16.38 -0.72
CA ASN A 82 7.74 -15.34 -0.22
C ASN A 82 6.92 -14.25 0.45
N SER A 83 7.33 -13.82 1.64
CA SER A 83 6.62 -12.79 2.42
C SER A 83 7.55 -11.66 2.81
N ALA A 84 7.10 -10.42 2.63
CA ALA A 84 7.83 -9.23 3.03
C ALA A 84 6.88 -8.20 3.66
N ARG A 85 7.37 -7.45 4.65
CA ARG A 85 6.63 -6.32 5.21
C ARG A 85 6.74 -5.12 4.27
N LYS A 86 5.61 -4.54 3.87
CA LYS A 86 5.57 -3.29 3.09
C LYS A 86 4.63 -2.30 3.72
N VAL A 87 5.02 -1.04 3.75
CA VAL A 87 4.13 0.05 4.15
C VAL A 87 3.15 0.30 2.99
N ILE A 88 1.86 0.20 3.28
CA ILE A 88 0.76 0.47 2.37
C ILE A 88 0.08 1.78 2.75
N ARG A 89 -0.55 2.43 1.78
CA ARG A 89 -1.32 3.66 1.96
C ARG A 89 -2.63 3.60 1.20
N LEU A 90 -3.62 4.34 1.70
CA LEU A 90 -4.72 4.78 0.85
C LEU A 90 -4.13 5.70 -0.24
N THR A 91 -4.74 5.64 -1.42
CA THR A 91 -4.28 6.44 -2.57
C THR A 91 -5.44 7.22 -3.12
N LEU A 92 -5.14 8.42 -3.62
CA LEU A 92 -6.13 9.22 -4.33
C LEU A 92 -6.41 8.63 -5.73
N THR A 93 -7.46 9.10 -6.38
CA THR A 93 -7.74 8.79 -7.78
C THR A 93 -6.60 9.29 -8.68
N ASP A 94 -6.44 8.70 -9.86
CA ASP A 94 -5.36 9.10 -10.76
C ASP A 94 -5.52 10.57 -11.19
N GLU A 95 -6.75 11.01 -11.45
CA GLU A 95 -7.09 12.40 -11.81
C GLU A 95 -6.73 13.37 -10.68
N THR A 96 -7.09 13.04 -9.44
CA THR A 96 -6.74 13.89 -8.30
C THR A 96 -5.23 13.96 -8.10
N ILE A 97 -4.51 12.83 -8.27
CA ILE A 97 -3.05 12.82 -8.13
C ILE A 97 -2.42 13.75 -9.17
N GLU A 98 -2.86 13.67 -10.42
CA GLU A 98 -2.37 14.53 -11.50
C GLU A 98 -2.56 16.02 -11.19
N ASP A 99 -3.71 16.39 -10.61
CA ASP A 99 -4.04 17.78 -10.30
C ASP A 99 -3.19 18.38 -9.16
N ILE A 100 -2.78 17.57 -8.19
CA ILE A 100 -2.21 18.09 -6.93
C ILE A 100 -0.72 17.79 -6.73
N ILE A 101 -0.15 16.83 -7.47
CA ILE A 101 1.16 16.27 -7.12
C ILE A 101 2.28 17.31 -7.11
N ASP A 102 2.24 18.29 -8.01
CA ASP A 102 3.27 19.33 -8.10
C ASP A 102 3.28 20.21 -6.83
N ASP A 103 2.11 20.58 -6.31
CA ASP A 103 1.97 21.37 -5.08
C ASP A 103 2.51 20.62 -3.87
N PHE A 104 2.23 19.31 -3.79
CA PHE A 104 2.66 18.49 -2.67
C PHE A 104 4.15 18.15 -2.70
N GLU A 105 4.73 17.95 -3.88
CA GLU A 105 6.19 17.88 -4.01
C GLU A 105 6.84 19.22 -3.60
N GLY A 106 6.26 20.35 -4.01
CA GLY A 106 6.71 21.68 -3.57
C GLY A 106 6.66 21.86 -2.04
N ALA A 107 5.59 21.40 -1.40
CA ALA A 107 5.47 21.44 0.05
C ALA A 107 6.48 20.51 0.77
N GLU A 108 6.75 19.32 0.22
CA GLU A 108 7.74 18.39 0.78
C GLU A 108 9.16 18.98 0.76
N LEU A 109 9.50 19.74 -0.30
CA LEU A 109 10.79 20.43 -0.40
C LEU A 109 11.02 21.45 0.73
N ALA A 110 9.96 22.03 1.30
CA ALA A 110 10.09 22.99 2.41
C ALA A 110 10.64 22.37 3.71
N PHE A 111 10.66 21.04 3.81
CA PHE A 111 11.24 20.33 4.94
C PHE A 111 12.72 20.01 4.76
N GLN A 112 13.30 20.22 3.57
CA GLN A 112 14.70 19.88 3.31
C GLN A 112 15.65 20.75 4.15
N GLY A 113 16.63 20.10 4.78
CA GLY A 113 17.63 20.76 5.64
C GLY A 113 17.13 21.11 7.04
N ARG A 114 15.86 20.81 7.37
CA ARG A 114 15.29 20.97 8.72
C ARG A 114 15.31 19.62 9.46
N PRO A 115 15.51 19.59 10.79
CA PRO A 115 15.38 18.36 11.57
C PRO A 115 14.00 17.73 11.42
N PHE A 116 13.96 16.38 11.43
CA PHE A 116 12.72 15.64 11.22
C PHE A 116 11.72 15.88 12.35
N GLU A 117 12.23 15.91 13.57
CA GLU A 117 11.47 16.14 14.80
C GLU A 117 10.79 17.51 14.78
N ASP A 118 11.47 18.54 14.28
CA ASP A 118 10.96 19.91 14.20
C ASP A 118 9.93 20.12 13.08
N THR A 119 9.85 19.18 12.13
CA THR A 119 8.92 19.25 10.98
C THR A 119 7.79 18.24 11.06
N LEU A 120 7.74 17.44 12.12
CA LEU A 120 6.84 16.31 12.20
C LEU A 120 5.36 16.71 12.15
N ASP A 121 4.98 17.76 12.87
CA ASP A 121 3.60 18.26 12.90
C ASP A 121 3.18 18.78 11.51
N GLU A 122 4.04 19.58 10.86
CA GLU A 122 3.80 20.08 9.50
C GLU A 122 3.66 18.93 8.47
N ARG A 123 4.42 17.84 8.64
CA ARG A 123 4.34 16.64 7.81
C ARG A 123 3.03 15.88 8.02
N ILE A 124 2.57 15.77 9.27
CA ILE A 124 1.29 15.17 9.63
C ILE A 124 0.15 16.01 9.04
N ASP A 125 0.18 17.33 9.19
CA ASP A 125 -0.81 18.25 8.64
C ASP A 125 -0.89 18.12 7.11
N LEU A 126 0.26 18.04 6.43
CA LEU A 126 0.32 17.86 4.99
C LEU A 126 -0.32 16.52 4.56
N TYR A 127 -0.04 15.44 5.31
CA TYR A 127 -0.68 14.14 5.07
C TYR A 127 -2.20 14.18 5.31
N GLN A 128 -2.64 14.80 6.41
CA GLN A 128 -4.06 14.94 6.72
C GLN A 128 -4.79 15.75 5.64
N LYS A 129 -4.17 16.83 5.16
CA LYS A 129 -4.71 17.65 4.06
C LYS A 129 -4.91 16.83 2.78
N MET A 130 -4.00 15.92 2.44
CA MET A 130 -4.16 15.01 1.29
C MET A 130 -5.36 14.07 1.47
N MET A 131 -5.61 13.62 2.69
CA MET A 131 -6.61 12.59 3.02
C MET A 131 -7.95 13.16 3.50
N LEU A 132 -8.11 14.48 3.49
CA LEU A 132 -9.26 15.16 4.07
C LEU A 132 -10.56 14.88 3.29
N ASP A 133 -10.46 14.80 1.97
CA ASP A 133 -11.60 14.61 1.08
C ASP A 133 -11.73 13.13 0.67
N ASP A 134 -12.64 12.43 1.34
CA ASP A 134 -12.93 11.02 1.11
C ASP A 134 -13.30 10.70 -0.35
N SER A 135 -13.95 11.65 -1.04
CA SER A 135 -14.41 11.46 -2.42
C SER A 135 -13.26 11.35 -3.42
N LYS A 136 -12.07 11.83 -3.04
CA LYS A 136 -10.85 11.77 -3.84
C LYS A 136 -10.05 10.50 -3.61
N ILE A 137 -10.42 9.67 -2.64
CA ILE A 137 -9.70 8.43 -2.33
C ILE A 137 -10.20 7.30 -3.24
N ASP A 138 -9.28 6.62 -3.92
CA ASP A 138 -9.59 5.46 -4.74
C ASP A 138 -9.88 4.24 -3.85
N ARG A 139 -11.17 3.94 -3.66
CA ARG A 139 -11.63 2.83 -2.81
C ARG A 139 -11.26 1.44 -3.35
N PHE A 140 -10.69 1.31 -4.55
CA PHE A 140 -10.40 0.00 -5.17
C PHE A 140 -8.93 -0.43 -5.06
N ARG A 141 -8.04 0.41 -4.52
CA ARG A 141 -6.61 0.10 -4.49
C ARG A 141 -5.87 0.65 -3.28
N LEU A 142 -4.76 -0.01 -2.97
CA LEU A 142 -3.77 0.45 -1.99
C LEU A 142 -2.45 0.74 -2.70
N GLY A 143 -1.67 1.69 -2.18
CA GLY A 143 -0.37 2.07 -2.72
C GLY A 143 0.78 1.59 -1.85
N ALA A 144 1.88 1.18 -2.47
CA ALA A 144 3.14 0.89 -1.77
C ALA A 144 4.36 1.27 -2.60
N VAL A 145 5.52 1.38 -1.97
CA VAL A 145 6.81 1.66 -2.63
C VAL A 145 7.67 0.40 -2.68
N GLU A 146 8.39 0.20 -3.80
CA GLU A 146 9.47 -0.79 -3.91
C GLU A 146 10.83 -0.10 -3.83
N MET A 147 11.61 -0.42 -2.80
CA MET A 147 12.90 0.23 -2.56
C MET A 147 14.05 -0.53 -3.20
N TYR A 148 14.00 -1.86 -3.18
CA TYR A 148 15.21 -2.68 -3.39
C TYR A 148 15.15 -3.53 -4.66
N GLY A 149 13.95 -3.80 -5.20
CA GLY A 149 13.83 -4.63 -6.40
C GLY A 149 14.16 -6.11 -6.16
N ASP A 150 14.08 -6.54 -4.89
CA ASP A 150 14.41 -7.88 -4.42
C ASP A 150 13.35 -8.93 -4.82
N GLN A 151 13.39 -10.09 -4.17
CA GLN A 151 12.54 -11.26 -4.46
C GLN A 151 11.06 -10.93 -4.62
N THR A 152 10.48 -10.06 -3.79
CA THR A 152 9.07 -9.66 -3.90
C THR A 152 8.77 -8.98 -5.24
N TYR A 153 9.63 -8.07 -5.69
CA TYR A 153 9.51 -7.40 -6.99
C TYR A 153 9.66 -8.40 -8.14
N GLN A 154 10.69 -9.26 -8.08
CA GLN A 154 10.92 -10.29 -9.09
C GLN A 154 9.75 -11.27 -9.20
N ASN A 155 9.12 -11.61 -8.07
CA ASN A 155 7.91 -12.45 -8.07
C ASN A 155 6.73 -11.73 -8.72
N ILE A 156 6.48 -10.47 -8.37
CA ILE A 156 5.36 -9.67 -8.92
C ILE A 156 5.49 -9.50 -10.43
N LEU A 157 6.70 -9.27 -10.95
CA LEU A 157 6.94 -9.19 -12.40
C LEU A 157 6.58 -10.48 -13.15
N ARG A 158 6.68 -11.63 -12.49
CA ARG A 158 6.35 -12.94 -13.06
C ARG A 158 4.88 -13.29 -12.85
N ASP A 159 4.35 -13.01 -11.67
CA ASP A 159 2.99 -13.27 -11.25
C ASP A 159 2.49 -12.12 -10.37
N PRO A 160 1.58 -11.27 -10.87
CA PRO A 160 1.13 -10.08 -10.15
C PRO A 160 0.16 -10.41 -9.01
N ARG A 161 -0.22 -11.68 -8.81
CA ARG A 161 -1.15 -12.06 -7.73
C ARG A 161 -0.42 -12.00 -6.39
N ILE A 162 -0.96 -11.19 -5.49
CA ILE A 162 -0.41 -11.02 -4.15
C ILE A 162 -1.49 -11.15 -3.08
N THR A 163 -1.05 -11.38 -1.85
CA THR A 163 -1.92 -11.36 -0.67
C THR A 163 -1.36 -10.40 0.37
N LEU A 164 -2.19 -9.46 0.81
CA LEU A 164 -1.92 -8.61 1.96
C LEU A 164 -2.53 -9.25 3.20
N ASN A 165 -1.73 -9.44 4.24
CA ASN A 165 -2.20 -9.91 5.55
C ASN A 165 -1.99 -8.79 6.57
N MET A 166 -3.09 -8.29 7.11
CA MET A 166 -3.12 -7.20 8.08
C MET A 166 -3.86 -7.63 9.34
N PHE A 167 -3.46 -7.06 10.46
CA PHE A 167 -4.16 -7.20 11.73
C PHE A 167 -4.00 -5.93 12.54
N TRP A 168 -4.98 -5.64 13.39
CA TRP A 168 -4.95 -4.53 14.32
C TRP A 168 -5.95 -4.75 15.45
N THR A 169 -5.79 -4.00 16.53
CA THR A 169 -6.75 -3.93 17.63
C THR A 169 -7.53 -2.63 17.55
N GLN A 170 -8.81 -2.65 17.95
CA GLN A 170 -9.59 -1.42 18.10
C GLN A 170 -9.56 -1.02 19.58
N ASP A 171 -9.35 0.26 19.88
CA ASP A 171 -9.18 0.73 21.26
C ASP A 171 -10.41 0.41 22.14
N ASN A 172 -11.60 0.43 21.53
CA ASN A 172 -12.87 0.14 22.21
C ASN A 172 -13.22 -1.36 22.27
N ASN A 173 -12.45 -2.23 21.60
CA ASN A 173 -12.77 -3.65 21.50
C ASN A 173 -11.47 -4.46 21.49
N LYS A 174 -11.17 -5.18 22.59
CA LYS A 174 -9.97 -6.04 22.73
C LYS A 174 -9.89 -7.19 21.70
N VAL A 175 -10.87 -7.29 20.80
CA VAL A 175 -10.91 -8.28 19.74
C VAL A 175 -9.97 -7.85 18.61
N ALA A 176 -8.92 -8.63 18.40
CA ALA A 176 -8.02 -8.46 17.27
C ALA A 176 -8.77 -8.67 15.96
N ARG A 177 -8.75 -7.65 15.10
CA ARG A 177 -9.22 -7.71 13.72
C ARG A 177 -8.09 -8.23 12.84
N SER A 178 -8.43 -9.08 11.88
CA SER A 178 -7.47 -9.56 10.90
C SER A 178 -8.14 -9.73 9.55
N PHE A 179 -7.45 -9.30 8.50
CA PHE A 179 -7.93 -9.41 7.13
C PHE A 179 -6.84 -9.99 6.23
N GLN A 180 -7.27 -10.85 5.32
CA GLN A 180 -6.52 -11.24 4.14
C GLN A 180 -7.15 -10.53 2.94
N ILE A 181 -6.38 -9.71 2.23
CA ILE A 181 -6.81 -9.05 1.00
C ILE A 181 -5.99 -9.61 -0.17
N ASN A 182 -6.65 -10.26 -1.10
CA ASN A 182 -6.01 -10.72 -2.34
C ASN A 182 -6.09 -9.62 -3.38
N CYS A 183 -4.96 -9.30 -3.99
CA CYS A 183 -4.85 -8.21 -4.96
C CYS A 183 -4.12 -8.65 -6.22
N ILE A 184 -4.31 -7.87 -7.28
CA ILE A 184 -3.38 -7.82 -8.41
C ILE A 184 -2.47 -6.61 -8.21
N ALA A 185 -1.17 -6.85 -8.19
CA ALA A 185 -0.15 -5.81 -8.14
C ALA A 185 0.15 -5.29 -9.54
N GLU A 186 -0.03 -3.99 -9.73
CA GLU A 186 0.45 -3.25 -10.89
C GLU A 186 1.75 -2.53 -10.54
N VAL A 187 2.77 -2.70 -11.37
CA VAL A 187 4.07 -2.06 -11.22
C VAL A 187 4.05 -0.72 -11.95
N ILE A 188 4.22 0.36 -11.19
CA ILE A 188 4.18 1.73 -11.69
C ILE A 188 5.61 2.28 -11.77
N PRO A 189 6.11 2.62 -12.97
CA PRO A 189 7.49 3.06 -13.15
C PRO A 189 7.75 4.47 -12.57
N PRO A 190 9.02 4.80 -12.30
CA PRO A 190 9.44 6.15 -11.95
C PRO A 190 9.00 7.21 -12.97
N GLY A 191 8.77 8.43 -12.50
CA GLY A 191 8.36 9.57 -13.31
C GLY A 191 6.85 9.71 -13.55
N THR A 192 6.06 8.67 -13.28
CA THR A 192 4.59 8.78 -13.35
C THR A 192 4.01 9.58 -12.17
N PRO A 193 2.85 10.25 -12.33
CA PRO A 193 2.19 10.98 -11.23
C PRO A 193 1.97 10.12 -9.99
N PHE A 194 1.50 8.89 -10.18
CA PHE A 194 1.28 7.95 -9.07
C PHE A 194 2.60 7.57 -8.35
N TYR A 195 3.68 7.34 -9.09
CA TYR A 195 4.99 7.09 -8.48
C TYR A 195 5.45 8.30 -7.65
N ARG A 196 5.35 9.50 -8.21
CA ARG A 196 5.70 10.76 -7.53
C ARG A 196 4.90 10.92 -6.24
N TYR A 197 3.59 10.67 -6.30
CA TYR A 197 2.72 10.66 -5.13
C TYR A 197 3.18 9.68 -4.06
N MET A 198 3.42 8.42 -4.41
CA MET A 198 3.88 7.40 -3.46
C MET A 198 5.25 7.75 -2.86
N ARG A 199 6.11 8.42 -3.63
CA ARG A 199 7.40 8.90 -3.17
C ARG A 199 7.24 9.99 -2.10
N VAL A 200 6.39 11.00 -2.34
CA VAL A 200 6.08 12.04 -1.34
C VAL A 200 5.55 11.39 -0.07
N MET A 201 4.52 10.53 -0.19
CA MET A 201 3.89 9.85 0.95
C MET A 201 4.86 9.06 1.81
N ARG A 202 5.89 8.46 1.19
CA ARG A 202 6.94 7.74 1.90
C ARG A 202 7.92 8.68 2.59
N ARG A 203 8.32 9.78 1.94
CA ARG A 203 9.29 10.77 2.44
C ARG A 203 8.75 11.60 3.60
N LEU A 204 7.44 11.83 3.67
CA LEU A 204 6.82 12.52 4.80
C LEU A 204 7.19 11.90 6.16
N PHE A 205 7.34 10.57 6.23
CA PHE A 205 7.61 9.86 7.49
C PHE A 205 8.94 9.09 7.48
N SER A 206 9.91 9.54 6.69
CA SER A 206 11.27 8.99 6.73
C SER A 206 12.18 9.93 7.52
N SER A 207 12.52 9.56 8.76
CA SER A 207 13.49 10.30 9.58
C SER A 207 14.93 10.12 9.10
N THR A 208 15.21 8.95 8.55
CA THR A 208 16.39 8.69 7.75
C THR A 208 16.01 8.90 6.30
N LEU A 209 16.66 9.85 5.62
CA LEU A 209 16.98 9.64 4.22
C LEU A 209 17.74 8.30 4.21
N ILE A 210 17.06 7.18 3.95
CA ILE A 210 17.73 5.96 3.53
C ILE A 210 18.21 6.25 2.10
N ASP A 211 19.18 7.16 2.02
CA ASP A 211 19.99 7.61 0.87
C ASP A 211 21.47 7.52 1.29
N THR A 212 21.82 6.59 2.18
CA THR A 212 23.23 6.33 2.52
C THR A 212 23.98 5.58 1.41
N ASP A 213 23.33 5.25 0.29
CA ASP A 213 24.04 4.98 -0.94
C ASP A 213 23.69 6.03 -1.99
N ARG A 214 24.64 6.95 -2.24
CA ARG A 214 24.61 8.04 -3.23
C ARG A 214 24.44 7.57 -4.69
N ARG A 215 23.97 6.34 -4.92
CA ARG A 215 23.91 5.68 -6.22
C ARG A 215 22.49 5.53 -6.77
N SER A 216 21.44 5.69 -5.95
CA SER A 216 20.05 5.83 -6.46
C SER A 216 19.16 6.58 -5.46
N PRO A 217 18.85 7.88 -5.69
CA PRO A 217 17.95 8.66 -4.83
C PRO A 217 16.45 8.30 -5.02
N ASP A 218 16.17 7.33 -5.89
CA ASP A 218 14.83 6.96 -6.32
C ASP A 218 14.55 5.47 -6.06
N TYR A 219 13.30 5.22 -5.69
CA TYR A 219 12.72 3.90 -5.51
C TYR A 219 12.59 3.18 -6.85
N VAL A 220 12.64 1.85 -6.85
CA VAL A 220 12.56 1.04 -8.08
C VAL A 220 11.23 1.27 -8.80
N CYS A 221 10.13 1.25 -8.05
CA CYS A 221 8.79 1.49 -8.57
C CYS A 221 7.81 1.80 -7.43
N ALA A 222 6.59 2.18 -7.80
CA ALA A 222 5.45 2.12 -6.91
C ALA A 222 4.55 0.93 -7.29
N TYR A 223 3.73 0.46 -6.36
CA TYR A 223 2.73 -0.56 -6.62
C TYR A 223 1.34 0.03 -6.44
N LYS A 224 0.42 -0.30 -7.36
CA LYS A 224 -1.03 -0.28 -7.09
C LYS A 224 -1.46 -1.71 -6.77
N PHE A 225 -2.01 -1.94 -5.59
CA PHE A 225 -2.60 -3.21 -5.19
C PHE A 225 -4.11 -3.15 -5.38
N TRP A 226 -4.58 -3.64 -6.53
CA TRP A 226 -5.99 -3.64 -6.89
C TRP A 226 -6.73 -4.75 -6.16
N VAL A 227 -7.71 -4.38 -5.35
CA VAL A 227 -8.39 -5.31 -4.44
C VAL A 227 -9.31 -6.23 -5.23
N CYS A 228 -9.06 -7.54 -5.13
CA CYS A 228 -9.85 -8.57 -5.82
C CYS A 228 -10.76 -9.33 -4.87
N GLU A 229 -10.30 -9.62 -3.67
CA GLU A 229 -11.06 -10.39 -2.69
C GLU A 229 -10.60 -9.99 -1.29
N ALA A 230 -11.52 -9.92 -0.34
CA ALA A 230 -11.21 -9.75 1.07
C ALA A 230 -11.81 -10.88 1.89
N LYS A 231 -11.03 -11.41 2.82
CA LYS A 231 -11.45 -12.44 3.77
C LYS A 231 -11.23 -11.89 5.18
N ASP A 232 -12.32 -11.79 5.93
CA ASP A 232 -12.25 -11.54 7.36
C ASP A 232 -11.67 -12.78 8.06
N LYS A 233 -10.57 -12.58 8.78
CA LYS A 233 -9.83 -13.57 9.57
C LYS A 233 -9.82 -13.18 11.06
N SER A 234 -10.63 -12.19 11.44
CA SER A 234 -10.76 -11.73 12.82
C SER A 234 -11.13 -12.89 13.75
N LEU A 235 -10.59 -12.86 14.96
CA LEU A 235 -10.90 -13.85 15.97
C LEU A 235 -12.27 -13.53 16.58
N THR A 236 -13.34 -13.99 15.93
CA THR A 236 -14.68 -13.99 16.54
C THR A 236 -14.82 -15.21 17.45
N PRO A 237 -15.45 -15.08 18.64
CA PRO A 237 -15.84 -16.25 19.43
C PRO A 237 -16.64 -17.21 18.56
N LYS A 238 -16.12 -18.43 18.35
CA LYS A 238 -16.86 -19.50 17.69
C LYS A 238 -17.55 -20.31 18.79
N THR A 239 -18.75 -20.79 18.54
CA THR A 239 -19.43 -21.73 19.43
C THR A 239 -18.48 -22.90 19.76
N GLY A 240 -18.05 -23.00 21.01
CA GLY A 240 -17.10 -24.02 21.49
C GLY A 240 -15.64 -23.57 21.67
N PHE A 241 -15.28 -22.32 21.35
CA PHE A 241 -13.96 -21.77 21.65
C PHE A 241 -14.11 -20.39 22.28
N VAL A 242 -14.00 -20.34 23.61
CA VAL A 242 -13.87 -19.10 24.39
C VAL A 242 -12.36 -18.89 24.58
N PRO A 243 -11.76 -17.85 23.99
CA PRO A 243 -10.39 -17.47 24.35
C PRO A 243 -10.42 -16.89 25.76
N ASP A 244 -9.66 -17.48 26.68
CA ASP A 244 -9.38 -16.94 28.02
C ASP A 244 -8.57 -15.63 27.96
#